data_AF-A0A2S9GLZ4-F1
#
_entry.id   AF-A0A2S9GLZ4-F1
#
_cell.length_a   1.000
_cell.length_b   1.000
_cell.length_c   1.000
_cell.angle_alpha   90.00
_cell.angle_beta   90.00
_cell.angle_gamma   90.00
#
_symmetry.space_group_name_H-M   'P 1'
#
loop_
_entity.id
_entity.type
_entity.pdbx_description
1 polymer ?
#
loop_
_entity_poly.entity_id
_entity_poly.type
_entity_poly.pdbx_seq_one_letter_code
_entity_poly.pdbx_strand_id
1 'polypeptide(L)'
;PDPLAAAHDIRETFGRMAMNDEETAALIVGGHTLGKTHGAADVNVGPEPEGAPLEQQGLGWKCPFGTGNGNDTVTSGLEVT
;
A
#
# COMPACT_ATOMS: atom_id res chain seq x y z
N PRO A 1 14.26 8.19 -4.74
CA PRO A 1 14.12 7.14 -3.71
C PRO A 1 15.42 7.00 -2.92
N ASP A 2 15.49 7.61 -1.72
CA ASP A 2 16.66 7.56 -0.83
C ASP A 2 16.37 6.65 0.39
N PRO A 3 16.99 5.45 0.47
CA PRO A 3 16.76 4.52 1.57
C PRO A 3 17.29 5.00 2.93
N LEU A 4 18.35 5.81 2.96
CA LEU A 4 18.90 6.30 4.23
C LEU A 4 18.00 7.37 4.85
N ALA A 5 17.48 8.26 4.01
CA ALA A 5 16.44 9.21 4.42
C ALA A 5 15.16 8.47 4.87
N ALA A 6 14.72 7.45 4.13
CA ALA A 6 13.56 6.64 4.52
C ALA A 6 13.77 5.89 5.86
N ALA A 7 14.98 5.39 6.14
CA ALA A 7 15.27 4.69 7.40
C ALA A 7 15.16 5.61 8.63
N HIS A 8 15.42 6.91 8.48
CA HIS A 8 15.18 7.89 9.53
C HIS A 8 13.68 8.00 9.85
N ASP A 9 12.85 8.15 8.82
CA ASP A 9 11.40 8.29 8.98
C ASP A 9 10.74 7.01 9.50
N ILE A 10 11.22 5.85 9.06
CA ILE A 10 10.79 4.54 9.59
C ILE A 10 11.07 4.48 11.10
N ARG A 11 12.29 4.79 11.55
CA ARG A 11 12.64 4.75 12.97
C ARG A 11 11.79 5.71 13.81
N GLU A 12 11.61 6.95 13.35
CA GLU A 12 10.84 7.96 14.08
C GLU A 12 9.35 7.59 14.17
N THR A 13 8.74 7.16 13.07
CA THR A 13 7.30 6.82 13.04
C THR A 13 7.00 5.58 13.87
N PHE A 14 7.83 4.53 13.78
CA PHE A 14 7.69 3.35 14.60
C PHE A 14 8.01 3.63 16.08
N GLY A 15 8.97 4.50 16.38
CA GLY A 15 9.22 4.98 17.74
C GLY A 15 8.00 5.65 18.36
N ARG A 16 7.26 6.45 17.59
CA ARG A 16 5.97 7.04 18.01
C ARG A 16 4.85 6.00 18.17
N MET A 17 5.00 4.82 17.59
CA MET A 17 4.12 3.66 17.75
C MET A 17 4.65 2.64 18.76
N ALA A 18 5.60 3.04 19.61
CA ALA A 18 6.19 2.23 20.67
C ALA A 18 6.91 0.95 20.19
N MET A 19 7.56 1.01 19.02
CA MET A 19 8.42 -0.06 18.50
C MET A 19 9.87 0.42 18.45
N ASN A 20 10.79 -0.38 18.98
CA ASN A 20 12.24 -0.12 18.88
C ASN A 20 12.81 -0.60 17.53
N ASP A 21 14.13 -0.43 17.33
CA ASP A 21 14.81 -0.80 16.07
C ASP A 21 14.65 -2.30 15.71
N GLU A 22 14.74 -3.20 16.68
CA GLU A 22 14.64 -4.65 16.44
C GLU A 22 13.20 -5.06 16.11
N GLU A 23 12.23 -4.54 16.88
CA GLU A 23 10.80 -4.80 16.67
C GLU A 23 10.34 -4.26 15.31
N THR A 24 10.79 -3.05 14.95
CA THR A 24 10.49 -2.43 13.65
C THR A 24 11.02 -3.26 12.50
N ALA A 25 12.28 -3.71 12.59
CA ALA A 25 12.87 -4.58 11.59
C ALA A 25 12.11 -5.91 11.49
N ALA A 26 11.78 -6.53 12.62
CA ALA A 26 11.03 -7.78 12.67
C ALA A 26 9.62 -7.65 12.05
N LEU A 27 8.90 -6.56 12.32
CA LEU A 27 7.57 -6.30 11.75
C LEU A 27 7.62 -6.14 10.23
N ILE A 28 8.55 -5.32 9.72
CA ILE A 28 8.62 -5.04 8.28
C ILE A 28 9.10 -6.27 7.51
N VAL A 29 10.16 -6.93 7.98
CA VAL A 29 10.67 -8.16 7.34
C VAL A 29 9.64 -9.29 7.42
N GLY A 30 9.06 -9.50 8.61
CA GLY A 30 8.03 -10.53 8.81
C GLY A 30 6.79 -10.28 7.95
N GLY A 31 6.31 -9.04 7.88
CA GLY A 31 5.17 -8.65 7.05
C GLY A 31 5.44 -8.82 5.55
N HIS A 32 6.58 -8.33 5.06
CA HIS A 32 6.94 -8.39 3.64
C HIS A 32 7.54 -9.74 3.20
N THR A 33 7.58 -10.76 4.07
CA THR A 33 7.85 -12.14 3.66
C THR A 33 6.65 -12.76 2.91
N LEU A 34 5.47 -12.16 3.03
CA LEU A 34 4.22 -12.67 2.47
C LEU A 34 3.58 -11.68 1.49
N GLY A 35 2.96 -12.24 0.45
CA GLY A 35 2.14 -11.47 -0.49
C GLY A 35 2.95 -10.72 -1.54
N LYS A 36 2.37 -9.62 -2.04
CA LYS A 36 2.95 -8.72 -3.07
C LYS A 36 2.31 -7.34 -2.98
N THR A 37 2.89 -6.36 -3.66
CA THR A 37 2.22 -5.09 -3.92
C THR A 37 1.36 -5.15 -5.20
N HIS A 38 0.57 -4.12 -5.49
CA HIS A 38 -0.30 -4.09 -6.66
C HIS A 38 -0.22 -2.73 -7.39
N GLY A 39 0.25 -2.78 -8.64
CA GLY A 39 0.54 -1.67 -9.53
C GLY A 39 0.56 -2.11 -10.99
N ALA A 40 -0.45 -2.89 -11.41
CA ALA A 40 -0.51 -3.47 -12.76
C ALA A 40 -0.50 -2.43 -13.89
N ALA A 41 -0.87 -1.16 -13.62
CA ALA A 41 -0.82 -0.06 -14.56
C ALA A 41 -0.64 1.29 -13.85
N ASP A 42 -0.09 2.27 -14.58
CA ASP A 42 -0.03 3.68 -14.17
C ASP A 42 -1.34 4.39 -14.52
N VAL A 43 -2.35 4.22 -13.65
CA VAL A 43 -3.68 4.81 -13.80
C VAL A 43 -4.17 5.37 -12.48
N ASN A 44 -4.97 6.44 -12.55
CA ASN A 44 -5.70 6.93 -11.39
C ASN A 44 -6.91 6.02 -11.13
N VAL A 45 -6.97 5.43 -9.94
CA VAL A 45 -8.15 4.71 -9.46
C VAL A 45 -9.28 5.69 -9.11
N GLY A 46 -10.52 5.19 -9.06
CA GLY A 46 -11.68 5.97 -8.63
C GLY A 46 -11.59 6.48 -7.18
N PRO A 47 -12.58 7.28 -6.74
CA PRO A 47 -12.57 7.87 -5.39
C PRO A 47 -12.52 6.81 -4.29
N GLU A 48 -11.98 7.18 -3.13
CA GLU A 48 -11.98 6.40 -1.91
C GLU A 48 -13.41 6.14 -1.38
N PRO A 49 -13.60 5.19 -0.45
CA PRO A 49 -14.94 4.74 -0.02
C PRO A 49 -15.92 5.87 0.37
N GLU A 50 -15.48 6.89 1.09
CA GLU A 50 -16.34 8.01 1.51
C GLU A 50 -16.65 9.01 0.37
N GLY A 51 -15.84 9.01 -0.68
CA GLY A 51 -16.06 9.80 -1.91
C GLY A 51 -16.74 9.00 -3.03
N ALA A 52 -16.96 7.70 -2.83
CA ALA A 52 -17.51 6.81 -3.84
C ALA A 52 -19.04 6.96 -3.96
N PRO A 53 -19.60 6.75 -5.16
CA PRO A 53 -21.03 6.84 -5.35
C PRO A 53 -21.74 5.67 -4.64
N LEU A 54 -22.97 5.91 -4.19
CA LEU A 54 -23.70 5.01 -3.29
C LEU A 54 -23.86 3.58 -3.83
N GLU A 55 -23.95 3.40 -5.14
CA GLU A 55 -24.04 2.08 -5.78
C GLU A 55 -22.80 1.20 -5.59
N GLN A 56 -21.67 1.76 -5.16
CA GLN A 56 -20.47 0.99 -4.76
C GLN A 56 -20.57 0.43 -3.33
N GLN A 57 -21.64 0.76 -2.59
CA GLN A 57 -22.03 0.11 -1.34
C GLN A 57 -20.91 0.07 -0.28
N GLY A 58 -20.27 1.22 -0.06
CA GLY A 58 -19.19 1.38 0.92
C GLY A 58 -17.82 0.90 0.45
N LEU A 59 -17.70 0.47 -0.81
CA LEU A 59 -16.41 0.22 -1.47
C LEU A 59 -15.95 1.48 -2.23
N GLY A 60 -14.64 1.56 -2.51
CA GLY A 60 -14.03 2.64 -3.28
C GLY A 60 -12.84 2.14 -4.10
N TRP A 61 -12.05 3.08 -4.64
CA TRP A 61 -10.86 2.83 -5.46
C TRP A 61 -11.13 1.93 -6.68
N LYS A 62 -12.30 2.08 -7.32
CA LYS A 62 -12.64 1.33 -8.53
C LYS A 62 -11.55 1.52 -9.60
N CYS A 63 -10.86 0.43 -9.93
CA CYS A 63 -9.77 0.45 -10.91
C CYS A 63 -10.33 0.45 -12.34
N PRO A 64 -9.95 1.40 -13.21
CA PRO A 64 -10.42 1.46 -14.59
C PRO A 64 -9.62 0.56 -15.56
N PHE A 65 -8.54 -0.06 -15.10
CA PHE A 65 -7.65 -0.88 -15.92
C PHE A 65 -8.09 -2.35 -15.95
N GLY A 66 -8.22 -2.91 -17.15
CA GLY A 66 -8.54 -4.33 -17.35
C GLY A 66 -9.83 -4.75 -16.64
N THR A 67 -9.78 -5.86 -15.88
CA THR A 67 -10.88 -6.31 -15.02
C THR A 67 -11.02 -5.47 -13.74
N GLY A 68 -10.00 -4.68 -13.41
CA GLY A 68 -9.91 -3.87 -12.19
C GLY A 68 -9.65 -4.68 -10.91
N ASN A 69 -9.34 -5.97 -11.02
CA ASN A 69 -9.06 -6.87 -9.90
C ASN A 69 -8.15 -8.05 -10.32
N GLY A 70 -7.67 -8.82 -9.35
CA GLY A 70 -6.74 -9.93 -9.61
C GLY A 70 -5.45 -9.44 -10.26
N ASN A 71 -5.15 -9.94 -11.46
CA ASN A 71 -3.95 -9.56 -12.21
C ASN A 71 -3.93 -8.09 -12.63
N ASP A 72 -5.10 -7.44 -12.73
CA ASP A 72 -5.24 -6.04 -13.15
C ASP A 72 -5.43 -5.08 -11.96
N THR A 73 -5.06 -5.52 -10.75
CA THR A 73 -5.23 -4.72 -9.53
C THR A 73 -4.21 -3.57 -9.47
N VAL A 74 -4.70 -2.39 -9.10
CA VAL A 74 -3.87 -1.23 -8.76
C VAL A 74 -4.23 -0.78 -7.34
N THR A 75 -3.23 -0.67 -6.46
CA THR A 75 -3.39 -0.21 -5.07
C THR A 75 -2.33 0.84 -4.75
N SER A 76 -1.10 0.43 -4.45
CA SER A 76 -0.02 1.40 -4.19
C SER A 76 0.62 1.95 -5.47
N GLY A 77 0.36 1.32 -6.62
CA GLY A 77 1.05 1.61 -7.88
C GLY A 77 2.43 0.97 -7.98
N LEU A 78 2.91 0.31 -6.92
CA LEU A 78 4.15 -0.47 -6.94
C LEU A 78 3.85 -1.92 -7.30
N GLU A 79 4.71 -2.53 -8.10
CA GLU A 79 4.65 -3.95 -8.45
C GLU A 79 5.96 -4.63 -8.04
N VAL A 80 5.97 -5.18 -6.83
CA VAL A 80 7.10 -5.90 -6.19
C VAL A 80 6.59 -7.28 -5.77
N THR A 81 7.38 -8.30 -6.09
CA THR A 81 7.11 -9.72 -5.84
C THR A 81 8.27 -10.38 -5.12
#